data_AF-A0A1Y3AVD1-F1
#
_entry.id   AF-A0A1Y3AVD1-F1
#
_cell.length_a   1.000
_cell.length_b   1.000
_cell.length_c   1.000
_cell.angle_alpha   90.00
_cell.angle_beta   90.00
_cell.angle_gamma   90.00
#
_symmetry.space_group_name_H-M   'P 1'
#
loop_
_entity.id
_entity.type
_entity.pdbx_description
1 polymer ?
#
loop_
_entity_poly.entity_id
_entity_poly.type
_entity_poly.pdbx_seq_one_letter_code
_entity_poly.pdbx_strand_id
1 'polypeptide(L)'
;MKLIKKFQIYFNQQHLKKSGDGGKIQIDPNKLIPESLRITSVGTHFYRYGIHIYCPPCIDNDYSRNWYYNPILILLMKSIYLFRSMIALFISSEPDENREYFIYLGDYMYCIGAKTHINLAAVCYVLLGICLLLLTSYNYHRGIRPTFLHSLDFLAGRKTPSSSYMKNDRYIRKMLTKTRWIINYCEFNARIVGIVSFILSAWPLWFECTIDEFLLYGLPWSFIFAISSFFTLSAYFWNMAYFYILST
;
A
#
# COMPACT_ATOMS: atom_id res chain seq x y z
N MET A 1 -14.28 -11.65 -14.40
CA MET A 1 -13.66 -12.80 -15.11
C MET A 1 -12.34 -12.49 -15.85
N LYS A 2 -12.13 -11.29 -16.43
CA LYS A 2 -10.84 -10.91 -17.07
C LYS A 2 -9.66 -10.71 -16.07
N LEU A 3 -9.92 -10.30 -14.83
CA LEU A 3 -8.89 -10.15 -13.79
C LEU A 3 -8.30 -11.49 -13.33
N ILE A 4 -9.14 -12.52 -13.21
CA ILE A 4 -8.73 -13.87 -12.80
C ILE A 4 -7.85 -14.50 -13.88
N LYS A 5 -8.18 -14.32 -15.18
CA LYS A 5 -7.32 -14.77 -16.28
C LYS A 5 -5.95 -14.07 -16.30
N LYS A 6 -5.87 -12.76 -15.99
CA LYS A 6 -4.57 -12.06 -15.84
C LYS A 6 -3.77 -12.58 -14.64
N PHE A 7 -4.44 -12.89 -13.53
CA PHE A 7 -3.80 -13.47 -12.34
C PHE A 7 -3.28 -14.90 -12.60
N GLN A 8 -4.04 -15.71 -13.33
CA GLN A 8 -3.68 -17.07 -13.67
C GLN A 8 -2.56 -17.13 -14.71
N ILE A 9 -2.45 -16.15 -15.61
CA ILE A 9 -1.29 -16.00 -16.52
C ILE A 9 -0.04 -15.57 -15.74
N TYR A 10 -0.16 -14.68 -14.74
CA TYR A 10 0.97 -14.27 -13.89
C TYR A 10 1.44 -15.38 -12.94
N PHE A 11 0.51 -16.20 -12.42
CA PHE A 11 0.82 -17.37 -11.59
C PHE A 11 1.36 -18.55 -12.43
N ASN A 12 0.83 -18.77 -13.63
CA ASN A 12 1.33 -19.80 -14.54
C ASN A 12 2.70 -19.45 -15.15
N GLN A 13 3.07 -18.16 -15.23
CA GLN A 13 4.44 -17.74 -15.55
C GLN A 13 5.44 -18.01 -14.42
N GLN A 14 4.99 -18.22 -13.18
CA GLN A 14 5.86 -18.69 -12.09
C GLN A 14 6.10 -20.21 -12.13
N HIS A 15 5.30 -20.98 -12.88
CA HIS A 15 5.46 -22.44 -13.00
C HIS A 15 5.91 -22.95 -14.38
N LEU A 16 5.91 -22.11 -15.42
CA LEU A 16 6.39 -22.47 -16.76
C LEU A 16 7.75 -21.85 -17.10
N LYS A 17 8.80 -22.39 -16.49
CA LYS A 17 10.09 -22.76 -17.13
C LYS A 17 11.00 -23.49 -16.13
N LYS A 18 10.57 -24.67 -15.70
CA LYS A 18 11.47 -25.84 -15.68
C LYS A 18 11.55 -26.38 -17.11
N SER A 19 12.11 -25.58 -18.03
CA SER A 19 12.59 -26.13 -19.31
C SER A 19 13.97 -26.69 -19.03
N GLY A 20 14.14 -27.98 -19.27
CA GLY A 20 15.40 -28.70 -19.08
C GLY A 20 16.54 -28.02 -19.83
N ASP A 21 17.42 -27.38 -19.07
CA ASP A 21 18.85 -27.67 -19.06
C ASP A 21 19.41 -27.09 -17.76
N GLY A 22 20.24 -27.83 -17.05
CA GLY A 22 20.70 -27.54 -15.68
C GLY A 22 21.65 -26.33 -15.54
N GLY A 23 21.69 -25.44 -16.53
CA GLY A 23 22.52 -24.24 -16.52
C GLY A 23 21.84 -23.08 -15.78
N LYS A 24 22.31 -22.73 -14.58
CA LYS A 24 21.94 -21.45 -13.97
C LYS A 24 22.32 -20.33 -14.94
N ILE A 25 21.34 -19.61 -15.51
CA ILE A 25 21.55 -18.46 -16.41
C ILE A 25 22.53 -17.49 -15.75
N GLN A 26 23.80 -17.47 -16.17
CA GLN A 26 24.86 -16.65 -15.56
C GLN A 26 24.53 -15.16 -15.76
N ILE A 27 24.56 -14.36 -14.68
CA ILE A 27 24.30 -12.93 -14.74
C ILE A 27 25.65 -12.22 -14.86
N ASP A 28 25.91 -11.65 -16.04
CA ASP A 28 27.04 -10.75 -16.27
C ASP A 28 26.71 -9.38 -15.66
N PRO A 29 27.46 -8.88 -14.66
CA PRO A 29 27.22 -7.59 -14.02
C PRO A 29 27.27 -6.40 -14.96
N ASN A 30 27.93 -6.51 -16.11
CA ASN A 30 28.06 -5.44 -17.09
C ASN A 30 26.99 -5.48 -18.18
N LYS A 31 26.08 -6.46 -18.12
CA LYS A 31 24.93 -6.58 -19.02
C LYS A 31 23.64 -6.35 -18.25
N LEU A 32 22.59 -5.99 -18.99
CA LEU A 32 21.25 -5.90 -18.42
C LEU A 32 20.79 -7.27 -17.94
N ILE A 33 20.01 -7.30 -16.86
CA ILE A 33 19.40 -8.53 -16.36
C ILE A 33 18.54 -9.16 -17.48
N PRO A 34 18.61 -10.49 -17.67
CA PRO A 34 17.74 -11.21 -18.59
C PRO A 34 16.27 -10.92 -18.32
N GLU A 35 15.46 -10.78 -19.38
CA GLU A 35 14.06 -10.36 -19.26
C GLU A 35 13.23 -11.26 -18.34
N SER A 36 13.47 -12.57 -18.35
CA SER A 36 12.82 -13.55 -17.47
C SER A 36 13.08 -13.34 -15.98
N LEU A 37 14.15 -12.62 -15.62
CA LEU A 37 14.53 -12.34 -14.24
C LEU A 37 14.15 -10.93 -13.79
N ARG A 38 13.77 -10.03 -14.72
CA ARG A 38 13.44 -8.64 -14.38
C ARG A 38 12.24 -8.55 -13.44
N ILE A 39 12.23 -7.50 -12.63
CA ILE A 39 11.10 -7.11 -11.78
C ILE A 39 10.67 -5.72 -12.23
N THR A 40 9.87 -5.68 -13.29
CA THR A 40 9.51 -4.44 -14.00
C THR A 40 8.77 -3.42 -13.13
N SER A 41 8.09 -3.88 -12.08
CA SER A 41 7.34 -3.03 -11.16
C SER A 41 8.21 -2.25 -10.17
N VAL A 42 9.49 -2.59 -10.01
CA VAL A 42 10.40 -1.91 -9.07
C VAL A 42 10.45 -0.41 -9.35
N GLY A 43 10.30 0.40 -8.29
CA GLY A 43 10.31 1.85 -8.35
C GLY A 43 9.01 2.50 -8.86
N THR A 44 8.02 1.71 -9.29
CA THR A 44 6.73 2.23 -9.78
C THR A 44 5.62 2.20 -8.73
N HIS A 45 5.75 1.35 -7.71
CA HIS A 45 4.69 1.12 -6.71
C HIS A 45 4.25 2.39 -6.00
N PHE A 46 5.18 3.29 -5.64
CA PHE A 46 4.83 4.53 -4.97
C PHE A 46 3.89 5.43 -5.78
N TYR A 47 4.10 5.54 -7.08
CA TYR A 47 3.18 6.26 -7.96
C TYR A 47 1.86 5.51 -8.12
N ARG A 48 1.93 4.19 -8.36
CA ARG A 48 0.75 3.34 -8.59
C ARG A 48 -0.22 3.33 -7.40
N TYR A 49 0.30 3.34 -6.18
CA TYR A 49 -0.51 3.32 -4.95
C TYR A 49 -0.79 4.72 -4.38
N GLY A 50 -0.48 5.79 -5.11
CA GLY A 50 -0.78 7.16 -4.67
C GLY A 50 0.04 7.63 -3.45
N ILE A 51 1.18 6.98 -3.19
CA ILE A 51 2.10 7.33 -2.10
C ILE A 51 2.94 8.55 -2.50
N HIS A 52 3.31 8.64 -3.79
CA HIS A 52 4.00 9.78 -4.37
C HIS A 52 3.20 10.38 -5.53
N ILE A 53 3.27 11.71 -5.66
CA ILE A 53 2.75 12.44 -6.83
C ILE A 53 3.63 12.20 -8.05
N TYR A 54 4.95 12.10 -7.84
CA TYR A 54 5.94 11.93 -8.89
C TYR A 54 5.69 10.67 -9.73
N CYS A 55 5.52 10.84 -11.04
CA CYS A 55 5.51 9.75 -12.01
C CYS A 55 6.97 9.45 -12.44
N PRO A 56 7.49 8.25 -12.18
CA PRO A 56 8.80 7.85 -12.67
C PRO A 56 8.85 7.83 -14.21
N PRO A 57 9.95 8.26 -14.85
CA PRO A 57 10.08 8.28 -16.32
C PRO A 57 10.04 6.89 -16.96
N CYS A 58 10.20 5.84 -16.17
CA CYS A 58 10.17 4.45 -16.60
C CYS A 58 8.75 3.86 -16.69
N ILE A 59 7.74 4.62 -16.25
CA ILE A 59 6.34 4.30 -16.48
C ILE A 59 5.99 4.78 -17.90
N ASP A 60 5.33 3.92 -18.67
CA ASP A 60 4.89 4.22 -20.03
C ASP A 60 4.07 5.52 -20.07
N ASN A 61 4.24 6.33 -21.12
CA ASN A 61 3.56 7.63 -21.25
C ASN A 61 2.03 7.49 -21.22
N ASP A 62 1.52 6.32 -21.60
CA ASP A 62 0.09 6.01 -21.62
C ASP A 62 -0.45 5.48 -20.27
N TYR A 63 0.41 5.23 -19.28
CA TYR A 63 -0.04 4.76 -17.97
C TYR A 63 -0.41 5.93 -17.06
N SER A 64 -1.70 6.12 -16.85
CA SER A 64 -2.24 6.95 -15.77
C SER A 64 -2.58 6.10 -14.55
N ARG A 65 -2.22 6.57 -13.34
CA ARG A 65 -2.75 5.97 -12.10
C ARG A 65 -4.28 6.00 -12.10
N ASN A 66 -4.92 4.98 -11.51
CA ASN A 66 -6.37 5.02 -11.37
C ASN A 66 -6.79 6.21 -10.51
N TRP A 67 -7.96 6.79 -10.79
CA TRP A 67 -8.46 7.99 -10.11
C TRP A 67 -8.55 7.82 -8.58
N TYR A 68 -8.85 6.61 -8.10
CA TYR A 68 -8.94 6.32 -6.67
C TYR A 68 -7.57 6.23 -5.97
N TYR A 69 -6.47 6.16 -6.73
CA TYR A 69 -5.09 6.30 -6.23
C TYR A 69 -4.61 7.75 -6.29
N ASN A 70 -5.51 8.73 -6.47
CA ASN A 70 -5.13 10.14 -6.48
C ASN A 70 -4.73 10.58 -5.05
N PRO A 71 -3.50 11.11 -4.83
CA PRO A 71 -3.04 11.63 -3.55
C PRO A 71 -4.00 12.62 -2.88
N ILE A 72 -4.67 13.49 -3.65
CA ILE A 72 -5.61 14.47 -3.10
C ILE A 72 -6.84 13.75 -2.53
N LEU A 73 -7.37 12.75 -3.25
CA LEU A 73 -8.48 11.95 -2.76
C LEU A 73 -8.08 11.15 -1.52
N ILE A 74 -6.87 10.57 -1.51
CA ILE A 74 -6.32 9.85 -0.35
C ILE A 74 -6.22 10.79 0.86
N LEU A 75 -5.72 12.01 0.66
CA LEU A 75 -5.65 13.03 1.71
C LEU A 75 -7.04 13.36 2.24
N LEU A 76 -8.02 13.58 1.36
CA LEU A 76 -9.40 13.87 1.75
C LEU A 76 -10.00 12.74 2.60
N MET A 77 -9.91 11.48 2.16
CA MET A 77 -10.45 10.33 2.89
C MET A 77 -9.80 10.18 4.27
N LYS A 78 -8.47 10.34 4.35
CA LYS A 78 -7.74 10.31 5.62
C LYS A 78 -8.13 11.46 6.53
N SER A 79 -8.30 12.67 6.01
CA SER A 79 -8.73 13.83 6.79
C SER A 79 -10.14 13.63 7.35
N ILE A 80 -11.09 13.15 6.55
CA ILE A 80 -12.46 12.83 7.01
C ILE A 80 -12.40 11.82 8.17
N TYR A 81 -11.64 10.75 8.01
CA TYR A 81 -11.51 9.71 9.03
C TYR A 81 -10.76 10.21 10.30
N LEU A 82 -9.76 11.07 10.13
CA LEU A 82 -9.04 11.72 11.24
C LEU A 82 -10.00 12.60 12.06
N PHE A 83 -10.73 13.52 11.41
CA PHE A 83 -11.68 14.39 12.09
C PHE A 83 -12.75 13.59 12.81
N ARG A 84 -13.31 12.56 12.17
CA ARG A 84 -14.26 11.65 12.79
C ARG A 84 -13.68 10.98 14.04
N SER A 85 -12.44 10.49 13.99
CA SER A 85 -11.80 9.85 15.15
C SER A 85 -11.51 10.84 16.28
N MET A 86 -11.12 12.08 15.94
CA MET A 86 -10.96 13.15 16.92
C MET A 86 -12.28 13.53 17.58
N ILE A 87 -13.35 13.75 16.80
CA ILE A 87 -14.68 14.07 17.35
C ILE A 87 -15.13 12.96 18.31
N ALA A 88 -15.01 11.69 17.90
CA ALA A 88 -15.39 10.57 18.75
C ALA A 88 -14.69 10.60 20.12
N LEU A 89 -13.40 10.94 20.19
CA LEU A 89 -12.67 11.04 21.47
C LEU A 89 -13.27 12.04 22.46
N PHE A 90 -13.91 13.11 21.97
CA PHE A 90 -14.45 14.19 22.80
C PHE A 90 -15.93 14.03 23.16
N ILE A 91 -16.66 13.13 22.50
CA ILE A 91 -18.05 12.82 22.87
C ILE A 91 -18.03 12.03 24.19
N SER A 92 -18.93 12.31 25.13
CA SER A 92 -19.04 11.48 26.35
C SER A 92 -19.48 10.06 26.01
N SER A 93 -18.87 9.06 26.65
CA SER A 93 -19.22 7.64 26.45
C SER A 93 -20.38 7.20 27.35
N GLU A 94 -21.08 8.13 28.00
CA GLU A 94 -22.23 7.78 28.84
C GLU A 94 -23.28 7.01 28.01
N PRO A 95 -23.67 5.79 28.45
CA PRO A 95 -24.27 4.78 27.58
C PRO A 95 -25.53 5.22 26.84
N ASP A 96 -26.33 6.11 27.43
CA ASP A 96 -27.68 6.41 26.94
C ASP A 96 -27.83 7.79 26.32
N GLU A 97 -26.91 8.73 26.55
CA GLU A 97 -27.07 10.10 26.04
C GLU A 97 -26.53 10.29 24.62
N ASN A 98 -25.51 9.52 24.22
CA ASN A 98 -24.72 9.83 23.02
C ASN A 98 -24.57 8.67 22.02
N ARG A 99 -25.28 7.55 22.20
CA ARG A 99 -25.21 6.38 21.29
C ARG A 99 -25.35 6.80 19.84
N GLU A 100 -26.39 7.58 19.51
CA GLU A 100 -26.68 7.99 18.13
C GLU A 100 -25.50 8.69 17.45
N TYR A 101 -24.77 9.55 18.16
CA TYR A 101 -23.60 10.22 17.60
C TYR A 101 -22.49 9.23 17.23
N PHE A 102 -22.26 8.19 18.05
CA PHE A 102 -21.29 7.14 17.71
C PHE A 102 -21.73 6.33 16.49
N ILE A 103 -23.02 6.06 16.36
CA ILE A 103 -23.58 5.37 15.18
C ILE A 103 -23.44 6.24 13.92
N TYR A 104 -23.78 7.53 13.99
CA TYR A 104 -23.64 8.46 12.86
C TYR A 104 -22.19 8.66 12.41
N LEU A 105 -21.24 8.56 13.36
CA LEU A 105 -19.79 8.58 13.09
C LEU A 105 -19.24 7.20 12.67
N GLY A 106 -20.09 6.16 12.63
CA GLY A 106 -19.68 4.79 12.33
C GLY A 106 -18.60 4.29 13.28
N ASP A 107 -18.71 4.61 14.57
CA ASP A 107 -17.70 4.28 15.57
C ASP A 107 -17.79 2.85 16.08
N TYR A 108 -17.32 1.92 15.25
CA TYR A 108 -17.20 0.51 15.64
C TYR A 108 -16.35 0.31 16.91
N MET A 109 -15.45 1.26 17.23
CA MET A 109 -14.59 1.19 18.41
C MET A 109 -15.40 1.38 19.69
N TYR A 110 -16.45 2.21 19.63
CA TYR A 110 -17.45 2.34 20.68
C TYR A 110 -18.26 1.05 20.84
N CYS A 111 -18.71 0.44 19.73
CA CYS A 111 -19.45 -0.82 19.73
C CYS A 111 -18.71 -1.97 20.44
N ILE A 112 -17.38 -2.01 20.37
CA ILE A 112 -16.57 -3.04 21.04
C ILE A 112 -16.02 -2.60 22.41
N GLY A 113 -16.47 -1.46 22.95
CA GLY A 113 -16.05 -0.96 24.26
C GLY A 113 -14.60 -0.46 24.32
N ALA A 114 -13.94 -0.23 23.18
CA ALA A 114 -12.53 0.15 23.10
C ALA A 114 -12.30 1.53 22.46
N LYS A 115 -13.33 2.38 22.51
CA LYS A 115 -13.39 3.71 21.88
C LYS A 115 -12.11 4.51 22.07
N THR A 116 -11.69 4.78 23.30
CA THR A 116 -10.59 5.70 23.58
C THR A 116 -9.26 5.21 23.01
N HIS A 117 -8.94 3.93 23.27
CA HIS A 117 -7.66 3.35 22.86
C HIS A 117 -7.55 3.23 21.34
N ILE A 118 -8.59 2.73 20.68
CA ILE A 118 -8.54 2.51 19.24
C ILE A 118 -8.68 3.83 18.49
N ASN A 119 -9.48 4.80 18.97
CA ASN A 119 -9.54 6.12 18.33
C ASN A 119 -8.22 6.87 18.46
N LEU A 120 -7.57 6.82 19.62
CA LEU A 120 -6.25 7.44 19.79
C LEU A 120 -5.21 6.78 18.85
N ALA A 121 -5.21 5.44 18.78
CA ALA A 121 -4.34 4.72 17.86
C ALA A 121 -4.64 5.09 16.39
N ALA A 122 -5.92 5.19 16.02
CA ALA A 122 -6.35 5.59 14.69
C ALA A 122 -5.93 7.02 14.34
N VAL A 123 -6.05 7.97 15.28
CA VAL A 123 -5.57 9.36 15.11
C VAL A 123 -4.08 9.36 14.83
N CYS A 124 -3.26 8.73 15.69
CA CYS A 124 -1.81 8.67 15.50
C CYS A 124 -1.43 8.02 14.16
N TYR A 125 -2.09 6.91 13.83
CA TYR A 125 -1.84 6.14 12.61
C TYR A 125 -2.18 6.93 11.34
N VAL A 126 -3.34 7.57 11.30
CA VAL A 126 -3.80 8.34 10.15
C VAL A 126 -2.98 9.62 9.99
N LEU A 127 -2.62 10.27 11.10
CA LEU A 127 -1.76 11.46 11.10
C LEU A 127 -0.39 11.17 10.48
N LEU A 128 0.23 10.03 10.84
CA LEU A 128 1.46 9.57 10.19
C LEU A 128 1.27 9.44 8.66
N GLY A 129 0.15 8.84 8.25
CA GLY A 129 -0.21 8.70 6.84
C GLY A 129 -0.42 10.03 6.10
N ILE A 130 -0.92 11.05 6.77
CA ILE A 130 -1.06 12.42 6.25
C ILE A 130 0.31 13.09 6.17
N CYS A 131 1.12 13.02 7.23
CA CYS A 131 2.47 13.59 7.26
C CYS A 131 3.35 13.05 6.10
N LEU A 132 3.31 11.74 5.85
CA LEU A 132 4.03 11.14 4.71
C LEU A 132 3.56 11.70 3.36
N LEU A 133 2.25 11.89 3.19
CA LEU A 133 1.68 12.41 1.95
C LEU A 133 2.00 13.89 1.75
N LEU A 134 1.98 14.68 2.83
CA LEU A 134 2.38 16.09 2.80
C LEU A 134 3.87 16.24 2.51
N LEU A 135 4.73 15.43 3.14
CA LEU A 135 6.18 15.44 2.90
C LEU A 135 6.51 15.09 1.46
N THR A 136 5.89 14.04 0.91
CA THR A 136 6.12 13.64 -0.49
C THR A 136 5.57 14.66 -1.48
N SER A 137 4.46 15.32 -1.16
CA SER A 137 3.91 16.42 -1.95
C SER A 137 4.80 17.65 -1.92
N TYR A 138 5.29 18.05 -0.75
CA TYR A 138 6.24 19.13 -0.56
C TYR A 138 7.51 18.90 -1.38
N ASN A 139 8.08 17.69 -1.29
CA ASN A 139 9.26 17.31 -2.06
C ASN A 139 8.99 17.40 -3.58
N TYR A 140 7.83 16.92 -4.04
CA TYR A 140 7.43 17.02 -5.43
C TYR A 140 7.38 18.48 -5.92
N HIS A 141 6.74 19.38 -5.16
CA HIS A 141 6.65 20.80 -5.53
C HIS A 141 7.99 21.53 -5.52
N ARG A 142 8.97 21.06 -4.74
CA ARG A 142 10.36 21.55 -4.78
C ARG A 142 11.24 20.89 -5.85
N GLY A 143 10.68 19.99 -6.66
CA GLY A 143 11.45 19.23 -7.65
C GLY A 143 12.39 18.18 -7.05
N ILE A 144 12.24 17.85 -5.76
CA ILE A 144 13.00 16.81 -5.08
C ILE A 144 12.43 15.45 -5.48
N ARG A 145 13.21 14.69 -6.25
CA ARG A 145 12.81 13.38 -6.77
C ARG A 145 13.20 12.26 -5.79
N PRO A 146 12.41 11.17 -5.69
CA PRO A 146 12.75 10.02 -4.86
C PRO A 146 13.88 9.19 -5.51
N THR A 147 15.11 9.69 -5.40
CA THR A 147 16.29 9.11 -6.08
C THR A 147 16.75 7.77 -5.49
N PHE A 148 16.36 7.47 -4.24
CA PHE A 148 16.73 6.23 -3.55
C PHE A 148 16.23 4.96 -4.27
N LEU A 149 15.23 5.07 -5.15
CA LEU A 149 14.76 3.94 -5.95
C LEU A 149 15.67 3.64 -7.16
N HIS A 150 16.54 4.57 -7.58
CA HIS A 150 17.40 4.39 -8.75
C HIS A 150 18.49 3.34 -8.53
N SER A 151 18.90 3.09 -7.30
CA SER A 151 19.84 2.02 -6.97
C SER A 151 19.26 0.63 -7.30
N LEU A 152 17.93 0.52 -7.40
CA LEU A 152 17.20 -0.71 -7.72
C LEU A 152 16.80 -0.82 -9.20
N ASP A 153 17.14 0.17 -10.03
CA ASP A 153 16.76 0.20 -11.46
C ASP A 153 17.33 -1.00 -12.25
N PHE A 154 18.47 -1.55 -11.81
CA PHE A 154 19.04 -2.75 -12.43
C PHE A 154 18.13 -3.98 -12.25
N LEU A 155 17.37 -4.09 -11.15
CA LEU A 155 16.39 -5.18 -10.93
C LEU A 155 15.25 -5.12 -11.95
N ALA A 156 14.88 -3.91 -12.39
CA ALA A 156 13.91 -3.71 -13.46
C ALA A 156 14.52 -3.90 -14.86
N GLY A 157 15.85 -4.13 -14.96
CA GLY A 157 16.57 -4.23 -16.23
C GLY A 157 16.79 -2.89 -16.93
N ARG A 158 16.69 -1.76 -16.22
CA ARG A 158 16.88 -0.41 -16.77
C ARG A 158 18.35 0.01 -16.79
N LYS A 159 19.17 -0.60 -15.92
CA LYS A 159 20.61 -0.38 -15.80
C LYS A 159 21.33 -1.70 -15.57
N THR A 160 22.66 -1.70 -15.73
CA THR A 160 23.48 -2.86 -15.41
C THR A 160 23.66 -2.99 -13.89
N PRO A 161 23.79 -4.20 -13.34
CA PRO A 161 24.14 -4.39 -11.93
C PRO A 161 25.42 -3.64 -11.51
N SER A 162 26.42 -3.57 -12.41
CA SER A 162 27.68 -2.88 -12.15
C SER A 162 27.52 -1.38 -11.93
N SER A 163 26.51 -0.74 -12.52
CA SER A 163 26.18 0.68 -12.28
C SER A 163 25.67 0.95 -10.86
N SER A 164 25.17 -0.07 -10.17
CA SER A 164 24.81 -0.06 -8.74
C SER A 164 25.91 -0.71 -7.89
N TYR A 165 27.15 -0.79 -8.39
CA TYR A 165 28.31 -1.40 -7.74
C TYR A 165 28.17 -2.88 -7.40
N MET A 166 27.19 -3.59 -7.97
CA MET A 166 27.03 -5.03 -7.78
C MET A 166 27.79 -5.81 -8.85
N LYS A 167 28.89 -6.46 -8.43
CA LYS A 167 29.77 -7.25 -9.31
C LYS A 167 29.60 -8.76 -9.17
N ASN A 168 28.88 -9.23 -8.16
CA ASN A 168 28.82 -10.65 -7.82
C ASN A 168 27.45 -11.25 -8.15
N ASP A 169 27.44 -12.21 -9.07
CA ASP A 169 26.25 -12.94 -9.54
C ASP A 169 25.41 -13.52 -8.39
N ARG A 170 26.06 -14.09 -7.37
CA ARG A 170 25.36 -14.69 -6.22
C ARG A 170 24.56 -13.64 -5.44
N TYR A 171 25.13 -12.46 -5.22
CA TYR A 171 24.44 -11.37 -4.53
C TYR A 171 23.30 -10.80 -5.38
N ILE A 172 23.53 -10.62 -6.69
CA ILE A 172 22.49 -10.14 -7.62
C ILE A 172 21.28 -11.09 -7.61
N ARG A 173 21.50 -12.41 -7.65
CA ARG A 173 20.42 -13.40 -7.57
C ARG A 173 19.69 -13.38 -6.23
N LYS A 174 20.44 -13.29 -5.13
CA LYS A 174 19.86 -13.21 -3.78
C LYS A 174 18.93 -12.00 -3.69
N MET A 175 19.38 -10.86 -4.21
CA MET A 175 18.59 -9.63 -4.23
C MET A 175 17.35 -9.76 -5.13
N LEU A 176 17.48 -10.28 -6.35
CA LEU A 176 16.34 -10.55 -7.23
C LEU A 176 15.28 -11.42 -6.55
N THR A 177 15.72 -12.51 -5.89
CA THR A 177 14.81 -13.43 -5.21
C THR A 177 14.11 -12.76 -4.03
N LYS A 178 14.88 -12.07 -3.18
CA LYS A 178 14.36 -11.36 -2.01
C LYS A 178 13.40 -10.24 -2.41
N THR A 179 13.79 -9.37 -3.34
CA THR A 179 12.97 -8.26 -3.80
C THR A 179 11.66 -8.76 -4.42
N ARG A 180 11.71 -9.83 -5.22
CA ARG A 180 10.48 -10.44 -5.78
C ARG A 180 9.56 -10.95 -4.69
N TRP A 181 10.10 -11.65 -3.70
CA TRP A 181 9.31 -12.15 -2.58
C TRP A 181 8.68 -11.01 -1.77
N ILE A 182 9.47 -9.98 -1.43
CA ILE A 182 9.01 -8.81 -0.68
C ILE A 182 7.92 -8.05 -1.45
N ILE A 183 8.11 -7.79 -2.74
CA ILE A 183 7.11 -7.09 -3.56
C ILE A 183 5.80 -7.88 -3.60
N ASN A 184 5.86 -9.18 -3.86
CA ASN A 184 4.66 -10.03 -3.88
C ASN A 184 3.96 -10.03 -2.52
N TYR A 185 4.72 -10.10 -1.43
CA TYR A 185 4.19 -10.02 -0.07
C TYR A 185 3.53 -8.67 0.21
N CYS A 186 4.15 -7.55 -0.17
CA CYS A 186 3.59 -6.22 -0.01
C CYS A 186 2.29 -6.04 -0.81
N GLU A 187 2.23 -6.53 -2.05
CA GLU A 187 1.00 -6.48 -2.85
C GLU A 187 -0.13 -7.31 -2.24
N PHE A 188 0.19 -8.51 -1.74
CA PHE A 188 -0.77 -9.37 -1.06
C PHE A 188 -1.28 -8.73 0.23
N ASN A 189 -0.37 -8.26 1.08
CA ASN A 189 -0.69 -7.63 2.35
C ASN A 189 -1.53 -6.37 2.17
N ALA A 190 -1.18 -5.50 1.22
CA ALA A 190 -1.94 -4.29 0.93
C ALA A 190 -3.41 -4.59 0.63
N ARG A 191 -3.69 -5.62 -0.18
CA ARG A 191 -5.07 -6.01 -0.53
C ARG A 191 -5.83 -6.60 0.65
N ILE A 192 -5.19 -7.48 1.41
CA ILE A 192 -5.81 -8.12 2.59
C ILE A 192 -6.21 -7.08 3.62
N VAL A 193 -5.37 -6.08 3.85
CA VAL A 193 -5.63 -5.07 4.87
C VAL A 193 -6.89 -4.28 4.58
N GLY A 194 -7.16 -3.91 3.32
CA GLY A 194 -8.43 -3.28 2.98
C GLY A 194 -9.64 -4.14 3.36
N ILE A 195 -9.59 -5.45 3.06
CA ILE A 195 -10.68 -6.40 3.36
C ILE A 195 -10.82 -6.59 4.87
N VAL A 196 -9.72 -6.81 5.58
CA VAL A 196 -9.71 -7.03 7.02
C VAL A 196 -10.19 -5.77 7.75
N SER A 197 -9.74 -4.58 7.35
CA SER A 197 -10.23 -3.32 7.92
C SER A 197 -11.72 -3.12 7.69
N PHE A 198 -12.23 -3.45 6.49
CA PHE A 198 -13.67 -3.40 6.24
C PHE A 198 -14.44 -4.30 7.21
N ILE A 199 -14.03 -5.57 7.33
CA ILE A 199 -14.70 -6.54 8.21
C ILE A 199 -14.60 -6.10 9.66
N LEU A 200 -13.43 -5.64 10.11
CA LEU A 200 -13.18 -5.19 11.48
C LEU A 200 -14.12 -4.05 11.89
N SER A 201 -14.47 -3.16 10.96
CA SER A 201 -15.42 -2.07 11.21
C SER A 201 -16.87 -2.48 11.00
N ALA A 202 -17.18 -3.19 9.90
CA ALA A 202 -18.54 -3.55 9.55
C ALA A 202 -19.14 -4.57 10.51
N TRP A 203 -18.33 -5.51 11.00
CA TRP A 203 -18.80 -6.60 11.84
C TRP A 203 -19.41 -6.11 13.16
N PRO A 204 -18.73 -5.31 14.01
CA PRO A 204 -19.35 -4.80 15.23
C PRO A 204 -20.59 -3.94 14.96
N LEU A 205 -20.53 -3.08 13.93
CA LEU A 205 -21.64 -2.19 13.58
C LEU A 205 -22.87 -2.99 13.11
N TRP A 206 -22.69 -4.11 12.43
CA TRP A 206 -23.79 -4.97 12.00
C TRP A 206 -24.60 -5.54 13.19
N PHE A 207 -23.93 -5.82 14.32
CA PHE A 207 -24.60 -6.39 15.49
C PHE A 207 -25.15 -5.33 16.45
N GLU A 208 -24.54 -4.15 16.50
CA GLU A 208 -24.93 -3.08 17.44
C GLU A 208 -25.88 -2.03 16.83
N CYS A 209 -26.06 -2.03 15.50
CA CYS A 209 -26.94 -1.11 14.79
C CYS A 209 -28.22 -1.80 14.30
N THR A 210 -29.28 -1.01 14.13
CA THR A 210 -30.39 -1.40 13.26
C THR A 210 -29.92 -1.51 11.80
N ILE A 211 -30.71 -2.17 10.95
CA ILE A 211 -30.39 -2.34 9.52
C ILE A 211 -30.24 -0.97 8.84
N ASP A 212 -31.11 -0.01 9.15
CA ASP A 212 -31.07 1.32 8.54
C ASP A 212 -29.85 2.13 9.02
N GLU A 213 -29.56 2.09 10.33
CA GLU A 213 -28.35 2.68 10.90
C GLU A 213 -27.07 2.12 10.26
N PHE A 214 -27.02 0.80 10.07
CA PHE A 214 -25.90 0.14 9.42
C PHE A 214 -25.78 0.55 7.95
N LEU A 215 -26.86 0.53 7.18
CA LEU A 215 -26.81 0.86 5.74
C LEU A 215 -26.46 2.33 5.49
N LEU A 216 -26.99 3.25 6.31
CA LEU A 216 -26.78 4.68 6.14
C LEU A 216 -25.45 5.17 6.70
N TYR A 217 -25.01 4.63 7.83
CA TYR A 217 -23.82 5.12 8.53
C TYR A 217 -22.74 4.05 8.63
N GLY A 218 -23.09 2.85 9.10
CA GLY A 218 -22.08 1.81 9.37
C GLY A 218 -21.31 1.34 8.13
N LEU A 219 -22.02 1.11 7.03
CA LEU A 219 -21.46 0.60 5.79
C LEU A 219 -20.58 1.65 5.08
N PRO A 220 -21.01 2.91 4.86
CA PRO A 220 -20.14 3.95 4.31
C PRO A 220 -18.88 4.19 5.16
N TRP A 221 -19.00 4.25 6.49
CA TRP A 221 -17.84 4.42 7.36
C TRP A 221 -16.89 3.24 7.32
N SER A 222 -17.40 2.01 7.21
CA SER A 222 -16.56 0.82 7.04
C SER A 222 -15.77 0.84 5.73
N PHE A 223 -16.35 1.37 4.65
CA PHE A 223 -15.60 1.62 3.41
C PHE A 223 -14.54 2.71 3.57
N ILE A 224 -14.86 3.82 4.22
CA ILE A 224 -13.90 4.91 4.46
C ILE A 224 -12.73 4.40 5.31
N PHE A 225 -13.00 3.61 6.35
CA PHE A 225 -11.98 3.00 7.19
C PHE A 225 -11.10 2.01 6.40
N ALA A 226 -11.71 1.14 5.60
CA ALA A 226 -11.01 0.20 4.75
C ALA A 226 -10.06 0.90 3.76
N ILE A 227 -10.54 1.96 3.11
CA ILE A 227 -9.77 2.78 2.16
C ILE A 227 -8.62 3.50 2.89
N SER A 228 -8.91 4.13 4.03
CA SER A 228 -7.91 4.86 4.82
C SER A 228 -6.80 3.94 5.33
N SER A 229 -7.16 2.76 5.83
CA SER A 229 -6.22 1.73 6.28
C SER A 229 -5.41 1.16 5.13
N PHE A 230 -6.05 0.84 4.00
CA PHE A 230 -5.36 0.38 2.79
C PHE A 230 -4.25 1.36 2.37
N PHE A 231 -4.55 2.66 2.30
CA PHE A 231 -3.57 3.66 1.85
C PHE A 231 -2.48 3.95 2.87
N THR A 232 -2.82 4.08 4.15
CA THR A 232 -1.82 4.33 5.19
C THR A 232 -0.88 3.15 5.33
N LEU A 233 -1.41 1.92 5.32
CA LEU A 233 -0.57 0.74 5.45
C LEU A 233 0.26 0.51 4.19
N SER A 234 -0.30 0.73 3.01
CA SER A 234 0.47 0.66 1.76
C SER A 234 1.64 1.64 1.80
N ALA A 235 1.43 2.89 2.21
CA ALA A 235 2.50 3.86 2.35
C ALA A 235 3.60 3.36 3.30
N TYR A 236 3.24 2.84 4.47
CA TYR A 236 4.19 2.33 5.45
C TYR A 236 4.96 1.10 4.93
N PHE A 237 4.25 0.07 4.47
CA PHE A 237 4.86 -1.18 4.03
C PHE A 237 5.75 -1.00 2.80
N TRP A 238 5.34 -0.18 1.83
CA TRP A 238 6.19 0.06 0.66
C TRP A 238 7.47 0.82 1.05
N ASN A 239 7.37 1.84 1.91
CA ASN A 239 8.56 2.54 2.39
C ASN A 239 9.50 1.59 3.16
N MET A 240 8.96 0.78 4.08
CA MET A 240 9.75 -0.20 4.83
C MET A 240 10.34 -1.29 3.95
N ALA A 241 9.58 -1.79 2.98
CA ALA A 241 10.05 -2.81 2.02
C ALA A 241 11.23 -2.28 1.21
N TYR A 242 11.12 -1.06 0.68
CA TYR A 242 12.22 -0.46 -0.09
C TYR A 242 13.43 -0.17 0.77
N PHE A 243 13.24 0.32 2.00
CA PHE A 243 14.34 0.51 2.94
C PHE A 243 15.04 -0.82 3.28
N TYR A 244 14.26 -1.88 3.56
CA TYR A 244 14.79 -3.20 3.84
C TYR A 244 15.56 -3.80 2.65
N ILE A 245 15.02 -3.68 1.43
CA ILE A 245 15.71 -4.15 0.21
C ILE A 245 17.05 -3.43 0.04
N LEU A 246 17.13 -2.14 0.37
CA LEU A 246 18.36 -1.36 0.25
C LEU A 246 19.39 -1.68 1.34
N SER A 247 18.96 -2.19 2.50
CA SER A 247 19.84 -2.53 3.62
C SER A 247 20.34 -3.98 3.63
N THR A 248 19.89 -4.83 2.69
CA THR A 248 20.27 -6.25 2.61
C THR A 248 21.34 -6.59 1.58
#